data_AF-A0A8H4IKZ6-F1
#
_entry.id   AF-A0A8H4IKZ6-F1
#
_cell.length_a   1.000
_cell.length_b   1.000
_cell.length_c   1.000
_cell.angle_alpha   90.00
_cell.angle_beta   90.00
_cell.angle_gamma   90.00
#
_symmetry.space_group_name_H-M   'P 1'
#
loop_
_entity.id
_entity.type
_entity.pdbx_description
1 polymer ?
#
loop_
_entity_poly.entity_id
_entity_poly.type
_entity_poly.pdbx_seq_one_letter_code
_entity_poly.pdbx_strand_id
1 'polypeptide(L)'
;MQLQSKLMDTTQAIRILTSNWTANVHMWKYKGCPFGDDPTQWPPRILAALAALARVAGAAHRIRAMHLIAHANKGPGPASPEHIASATGTLSDFLRARAGEDGGFDRDVAALRRHMLDKFAEKDVELEDARMEWYEMDACLVTACVDRDMYAMYHAAEQHRAAALGRENAALRKDVAAKDKAIVELAADRDSIMRKNVQLEEELMQYKRLAEVAQRSE
;
A
#
# COMPACT_ATOMS: atom_id res chain seq x y z
N MET A 1 -5.65 -73.02 2.75
CA MET A 1 -6.54 -71.86 2.92
C MET A 1 -5.86 -70.62 2.37
N GLN A 2 -6.28 -70.15 1.21
CA GLN A 2 -5.77 -68.93 0.60
C GLN A 2 -6.33 -67.73 1.38
N LEU A 3 -5.48 -67.06 2.15
CA LEU A 3 -5.77 -65.73 2.70
C LEU A 3 -5.78 -64.75 1.52
N GLN A 4 -6.95 -64.59 0.89
CA GLN A 4 -7.24 -63.40 0.10
C GLN A 4 -7.18 -62.22 1.05
N SER A 5 -5.99 -61.63 1.16
CA SER A 5 -5.75 -60.27 1.63
C SER A 5 -6.82 -59.38 1.00
N LYS A 6 -7.77 -58.89 1.82
CA LYS A 6 -8.62 -57.77 1.44
C LYS A 6 -7.67 -56.60 1.19
N LEU A 7 -7.28 -56.41 -0.06
CA LEU A 7 -6.52 -55.25 -0.47
C LEU A 7 -7.38 -54.04 -0.09
N MET A 8 -6.85 -53.18 0.78
CA MET A 8 -7.55 -51.96 1.17
C MET A 8 -7.78 -51.12 -0.09
N ASP A 9 -9.03 -50.70 -0.31
CA ASP A 9 -9.39 -49.92 -1.48
C ASP A 9 -8.66 -48.56 -1.46
N THR A 10 -8.20 -48.10 -2.62
CA THR A 10 -7.45 -46.86 -2.82
C THR A 10 -8.19 -45.67 -2.23
N THR A 11 -9.51 -45.61 -2.46
CA THR A 11 -10.40 -44.56 -1.93
C THR A 11 -10.41 -44.56 -0.40
N GLN A 12 -10.43 -45.74 0.22
CA GLN A 12 -10.42 -45.90 1.66
C GLN A 12 -9.08 -45.46 2.26
N ALA A 13 -7.97 -45.73 1.58
CA ALA A 13 -6.62 -45.30 1.99
C ALA A 13 -6.46 -43.79 1.97
N ILE A 14 -6.89 -43.14 0.89
CA ILE A 14 -6.88 -41.68 0.76
C ILE A 14 -7.73 -41.03 1.85
N ARG A 15 -8.92 -41.59 2.14
CA ARG A 15 -9.78 -41.07 3.21
C ARG A 15 -9.10 -41.13 4.58
N ILE A 16 -8.43 -42.23 4.89
CA ILE A 16 -7.72 -42.43 6.16
C ILE A 16 -6.52 -41.47 6.29
N LEU A 17 -5.77 -41.25 5.21
CA LEU A 17 -4.65 -40.31 5.19
C LEU A 17 -5.12 -38.86 5.36
N THR A 18 -6.20 -38.51 4.67
CA THR A 18 -6.84 -37.20 4.76
C THR A 18 -7.34 -36.93 6.18
N SER A 19 -8.01 -37.90 6.80
CA SER A 19 -8.59 -37.73 8.13
C SER A 19 -7.55 -37.71 9.25
N ASN A 20 -6.48 -38.50 9.14
CA ASN A 20 -5.48 -38.61 10.21
C ASN A 20 -4.34 -37.61 10.08
N TRP A 21 -4.00 -37.12 8.89
CA TRP A 21 -2.87 -36.20 8.70
C TRP A 21 -3.31 -34.86 8.12
N THR A 22 -3.76 -34.83 6.87
CA THR A 22 -4.21 -33.61 6.17
C THR A 22 -4.69 -33.98 4.77
N ALA A 23 -5.57 -33.18 4.16
CA ALA A 23 -5.94 -33.32 2.76
C ALA A 23 -4.80 -32.99 1.77
N ASN A 24 -3.73 -32.33 2.23
CA ASN A 24 -2.59 -31.99 1.37
C ASN A 24 -1.69 -33.23 1.12
N VAL A 25 -1.76 -33.77 -0.10
CA VAL A 25 -1.04 -34.99 -0.51
C VAL A 25 0.48 -34.83 -0.46
N HIS A 26 1.02 -33.62 -0.65
CA HIS A 26 2.47 -33.38 -0.50
C HIS A 26 2.97 -33.74 0.89
N MET A 27 2.12 -33.60 1.90
CA MET A 27 2.45 -33.88 3.30
C MET A 27 2.44 -35.37 3.62
N TRP A 28 1.97 -36.22 2.70
CA TRP A 28 2.02 -37.68 2.81
C TRP A 28 3.32 -38.24 2.22
N LYS A 29 4.11 -37.42 1.54
CA LYS A 29 5.36 -37.84 0.91
C LYS A 29 6.49 -37.87 1.93
N TYR A 30 7.26 -38.95 1.91
CA TYR A 30 8.55 -39.03 2.58
C TYR A 30 9.66 -38.54 1.65
N LYS A 31 10.82 -38.20 2.23
CA LYS A 31 11.99 -37.72 1.48
C LYS A 31 12.42 -38.76 0.44
N GLY A 32 12.51 -38.35 -0.84
CA GLY A 32 12.89 -39.22 -1.96
C GLY A 32 11.74 -40.03 -2.57
N CYS A 33 10.48 -39.70 -2.23
CA CYS A 33 9.29 -40.28 -2.85
C CYS A 33 9.16 -39.81 -4.32
N PRO A 34 9.16 -40.72 -5.32
CA PRO A 34 9.08 -40.37 -6.74
C PRO A 34 7.64 -40.18 -7.23
N PHE A 35 6.64 -40.34 -6.35
CA PHE A 35 5.23 -40.30 -6.75
C PHE A 35 4.76 -38.86 -6.97
N GLY A 36 3.88 -38.67 -7.96
CA GLY A 36 3.25 -37.39 -8.30
C GLY A 36 2.25 -36.92 -7.23
N ASP A 37 1.60 -35.78 -7.46
CA ASP A 37 0.69 -35.18 -6.46
C ASP A 37 -0.72 -35.79 -6.47
N ASP A 38 -1.04 -36.58 -7.50
CA ASP A 38 -2.28 -37.34 -7.58
C ASP A 38 -2.12 -38.69 -6.85
N PRO A 39 -2.77 -38.88 -5.69
CA PRO A 39 -2.65 -40.10 -4.90
C PRO A 39 -3.34 -41.30 -5.58
N THR A 40 -4.26 -41.08 -6.52
CA THR A 40 -4.94 -42.18 -7.23
C THR A 40 -4.02 -42.93 -8.18
N GLN A 41 -2.91 -42.29 -8.59
CA GLN A 41 -1.90 -42.87 -9.48
C GLN A 41 -0.82 -43.65 -8.73
N TRP A 42 -0.85 -43.64 -7.39
CA TRP A 42 0.17 -44.31 -6.59
C TRP A 42 -0.10 -45.81 -6.52
N PRO A 43 0.94 -46.65 -6.30
CA PRO A 43 0.74 -48.07 -6.10
C PRO A 43 -0.22 -48.34 -4.92
N PRO A 44 -1.32 -49.10 -5.10
CA PRO A 44 -2.33 -49.29 -4.05
C PRO A 44 -1.76 -49.89 -2.75
N ARG A 45 -0.73 -50.72 -2.86
CA ARG A 45 -0.03 -51.31 -1.71
C ARG A 45 0.73 -50.27 -0.87
N ILE A 46 1.31 -49.25 -1.52
CA ILE A 46 1.99 -48.15 -0.83
C ILE A 46 0.96 -47.29 -0.08
N LEU A 47 -0.16 -46.96 -0.73
CA LEU A 47 -1.24 -46.19 -0.09
C LEU A 47 -1.83 -46.93 1.11
N ALA A 48 -2.07 -48.24 0.97
CA ALA A 48 -2.56 -49.07 2.07
C ALA A 48 -1.59 -49.10 3.25
N ALA A 49 -0.28 -49.23 2.99
CA ALA A 49 0.75 -49.22 4.03
C ALA A 49 0.86 -47.84 4.71
N LEU A 50 0.84 -46.75 3.94
CA LEU A 50 0.86 -45.38 4.48
C LEU A 50 -0.39 -45.09 5.32
N ALA A 51 -1.56 -45.53 4.87
CA ALA A 51 -2.80 -45.35 5.62
C ALA A 51 -2.80 -46.16 6.92
N ALA A 52 -2.22 -47.36 6.95
CA ALA A 52 -2.02 -48.11 8.19
C ALA A 52 -1.09 -47.37 9.15
N LEU A 53 0.02 -46.83 8.66
CA LEU A 53 0.93 -46.01 9.46
C LEU A 53 0.25 -44.75 10.01
N ALA A 54 -0.55 -44.06 9.19
CA ALA A 54 -1.28 -42.87 9.61
C ALA A 54 -2.28 -43.15 10.72
N ARG A 55 -2.96 -44.30 10.68
CA ARG A 55 -3.86 -44.73 11.76
C ARG A 55 -3.13 -44.98 13.08
N VAL A 56 -1.92 -45.53 13.03
CA VAL A 56 -1.11 -45.80 14.23
C VAL A 56 -0.49 -44.52 14.79
N ALA A 57 0.01 -43.65 13.91
CA ALA A 57 0.68 -42.41 14.29
C ALA A 57 -0.30 -41.33 14.81
N GLY A 58 -1.49 -41.24 14.20
CA GLY A 58 -2.37 -40.09 14.33
C GLY A 58 -1.76 -38.80 13.77
N ALA A 59 -2.48 -37.68 13.96
CA ALA A 59 -2.09 -36.37 13.43
C ALA A 59 -0.78 -35.84 14.02
N ALA A 60 -0.59 -36.01 15.33
CA ALA A 60 0.52 -35.43 16.07
C ALA A 60 1.89 -36.05 15.71
N HIS A 61 1.92 -37.31 15.24
CA HIS A 61 3.17 -38.04 15.01
C HIS A 61 3.51 -38.26 13.53
N ARG A 62 2.84 -37.55 12.60
CA ARG A 62 3.10 -37.65 11.15
C ARG A 62 4.58 -37.50 10.79
N ILE A 63 5.23 -36.44 11.26
CA ILE A 63 6.63 -36.14 10.93
C ILE A 63 7.55 -37.27 11.39
N ARG A 64 7.29 -37.80 12.59
CA ARG A 64 8.05 -38.92 13.15
C ARG A 64 7.82 -40.21 12.36
N ALA A 65 6.58 -40.47 11.94
CA ALA A 65 6.23 -41.60 11.09
C ALA A 65 6.98 -41.56 9.73
N MET A 66 7.07 -40.38 9.10
CA MET A 66 7.82 -40.20 7.85
C MET A 66 9.33 -40.38 8.02
N HIS A 67 9.90 -39.91 9.13
CA HIS A 67 11.32 -40.15 9.44
C HIS A 67 11.62 -41.63 9.66
N LEU A 68 10.70 -42.39 10.27
CA LEU A 68 10.88 -43.83 10.44
C LEU A 68 10.85 -44.58 9.11
N ILE A 69 10.03 -44.16 8.14
CA ILE A 69 10.08 -44.71 6.78
C ILE A 69 11.45 -44.42 6.14
N ALA A 70 11.92 -43.18 6.24
CA ALA A 70 13.22 -42.79 5.70
C ALA A 70 14.38 -43.56 6.36
N HIS A 71 14.31 -43.79 7.66
CA HIS A 71 15.32 -44.56 8.39
C HIS A 71 15.25 -46.07 8.10
N ALA A 72 14.05 -46.63 7.89
CA ALA A 72 13.89 -48.00 7.45
C ALA A 72 14.44 -48.20 6.03
N ASN A 73 14.38 -47.17 5.20
CA ASN A 73 14.91 -47.15 3.84
C ASN A 73 16.40 -46.70 3.81
N LYS A 74 17.32 -47.56 4.27
CA LYS A 74 18.77 -47.25 4.34
C LYS A 74 19.54 -47.36 3.01
N GLY A 75 18.86 -47.56 1.88
CA GLY A 75 19.48 -47.75 0.56
C GLY A 75 19.13 -46.66 -0.46
N PRO A 76 19.86 -46.56 -1.59
CA PRO A 76 19.48 -45.69 -2.70
C PRO A 76 18.26 -46.28 -3.43
N GLY A 77 17.08 -45.73 -3.17
CA GLY A 77 15.84 -46.12 -3.84
C GLY A 77 14.57 -45.63 -3.13
N PRO A 78 13.41 -45.68 -3.79
CA PRO A 78 12.13 -45.34 -3.16
C PRO A 78 11.72 -46.37 -2.11
N ALA A 79 11.13 -45.93 -1.00
CA ALA A 79 10.72 -46.85 0.07
C ALA A 79 9.65 -47.85 -0.41
N SER A 80 9.81 -49.12 -0.04
CA SER A 80 8.85 -50.18 -0.33
C SER A 80 7.76 -50.29 0.74
N PRO A 81 6.64 -51.01 0.50
CA PRO A 81 5.60 -51.25 1.50
C PRO A 81 6.14 -51.90 2.79
N GLU A 82 7.17 -52.73 2.69
CA GLU A 82 7.81 -53.41 3.82
C GLU A 82 8.55 -52.42 4.73
N HIS A 83 9.21 -51.41 4.16
CA HIS A 83 9.83 -50.32 4.93
C HIS A 83 8.78 -49.54 5.74
N ILE A 84 7.60 -49.30 5.13
CA ILE A 84 6.49 -48.61 5.80
C ILE A 84 5.88 -49.47 6.91
N ALA A 85 5.76 -50.78 6.70
CA ALA A 85 5.30 -51.72 7.73
C ALA A 85 6.27 -51.78 8.93
N SER A 86 7.59 -51.82 8.69
CA SER A 86 8.61 -51.77 9.74
C SER A 86 8.56 -50.46 10.55
N ALA A 87 8.38 -49.33 9.86
CA ALA A 87 8.19 -48.02 10.49
C ALA A 87 6.91 -47.99 11.37
N THR A 88 5.84 -48.64 10.91
CA THR A 88 4.58 -48.74 11.64
C THR A 88 4.74 -49.54 12.94
N GLY A 89 5.45 -50.67 12.90
CA GLY A 89 5.74 -51.48 14.09
C GLY A 89 6.54 -50.70 15.14
N THR A 90 7.65 -50.09 14.71
CA THR A 90 8.52 -49.30 15.58
C THR A 90 7.77 -48.14 16.26
N LEU A 91 6.89 -47.47 15.52
CA LEU A 91 6.08 -46.37 16.07
C LEU A 91 5.05 -46.86 17.08
N SER A 92 4.38 -47.99 16.80
CA SER A 92 3.42 -48.59 17.74
C SER A 92 4.09 -48.95 19.07
N ASP A 93 5.27 -49.54 19.03
CA ASP A 93 6.00 -49.94 20.23
C ASP A 93 6.48 -48.72 21.03
N PHE A 94 6.95 -47.67 20.34
CA PHE A 94 7.29 -46.40 20.96
C PHE A 94 6.09 -45.73 21.65
N LEU A 95 4.93 -45.72 21.00
CA LEU A 95 3.71 -45.11 21.56
C LEU A 95 3.15 -45.92 22.74
N ARG A 96 3.25 -47.26 22.71
CA ARG A 96 2.87 -48.11 23.86
C ARG A 96 3.80 -47.96 25.05
N ALA A 97 5.12 -47.86 24.82
CA ALA A 97 6.08 -47.61 25.89
C ALA A 97 5.83 -46.26 26.58
N ARG A 98 5.43 -45.24 25.79
CA ARG A 98 5.20 -43.88 26.29
C ARG A 98 3.90 -43.73 27.10
N ALA A 99 2.86 -44.50 26.78
CA ALA A 99 1.61 -44.52 27.55
C ALA A 99 1.77 -45.16 28.95
N GLY A 100 2.95 -45.69 29.30
CA GLY A 100 3.25 -46.29 30.60
C GLY A 100 3.88 -45.36 31.64
N GLU A 101 4.28 -44.13 31.31
CA GLU A 101 5.09 -43.25 32.18
C GLU A 101 4.46 -41.85 32.47
N ASP A 102 3.14 -41.72 32.36
CA ASP A 102 2.44 -40.42 32.30
C ASP A 102 2.17 -39.73 33.66
N GLY A 103 3.08 -38.86 34.09
CA GLY A 103 2.79 -37.82 35.09
C GLY A 103 3.59 -36.51 34.94
N GLY A 104 4.80 -36.57 34.37
CA GLY A 104 5.65 -35.39 34.17
C GLY A 104 5.43 -34.68 32.83
N PHE A 105 5.22 -35.44 31.75
CA PHE A 105 5.14 -34.91 30.39
C PHE A 105 3.93 -33.96 30.20
N ASP A 106 2.78 -34.29 30.77
CA ASP A 106 1.59 -33.44 30.65
C ASP A 106 1.74 -32.09 31.36
N ARG A 107 2.51 -32.01 32.45
CA ARG A 107 2.80 -30.72 33.11
C ARG A 107 3.71 -29.86 32.26
N ASP A 108 4.75 -30.43 31.66
CA ASP A 108 5.69 -29.71 30.81
C ASP A 108 5.01 -29.22 29.53
N VAL A 109 4.11 -30.04 28.96
CA VAL A 109 3.28 -29.64 27.82
C VAL A 109 2.31 -28.52 28.19
N ALA A 110 1.68 -28.58 29.38
CA ALA A 110 0.79 -27.53 29.85
C ALA A 110 1.54 -26.21 30.16
N ALA A 111 2.78 -26.29 30.67
CA ALA A 111 3.64 -25.14 30.89
C ALA A 111 4.09 -24.50 29.57
N LEU A 112 4.51 -25.31 28.59
CA LEU A 112 4.89 -24.83 27.26
C LEU A 112 3.72 -24.19 26.50
N ARG A 113 2.51 -24.76 26.63
CA ARG A 113 1.29 -24.17 26.06
C ARG A 113 0.99 -22.80 26.64
N ARG A 114 1.09 -22.62 27.96
CA ARG A 114 0.92 -21.31 28.61
C ARG A 114 1.96 -20.31 28.12
N HIS A 115 3.23 -20.69 28.11
CA HIS A 115 4.29 -19.80 27.62
C HIS A 115 4.10 -19.38 26.16
N MET A 116 3.61 -20.27 25.30
CA MET A 116 3.29 -19.93 23.91
C MET A 116 2.10 -18.97 23.82
N LEU A 117 1.05 -19.16 24.62
CA LEU A 117 -0.10 -18.24 24.66
C LEU A 117 0.31 -16.85 25.14
N ASP A 118 1.16 -16.75 26.16
CA ASP A 118 1.67 -15.48 26.66
C ASP A 118 2.49 -14.75 25.56
N LYS A 119 3.36 -15.50 24.85
CA LYS A 119 4.12 -14.97 23.71
C LYS A 119 3.23 -14.48 22.56
N PHE A 120 2.12 -15.17 22.29
CA PHE A 120 1.17 -14.72 21.27
C PHE A 120 0.44 -13.45 21.72
N ALA A 121 0.03 -13.37 22.98
CA ALA A 121 -0.59 -12.16 23.53
C ALA A 121 0.36 -10.95 23.50
N GLU A 122 1.64 -11.13 23.86
CA GLU A 122 2.66 -10.08 23.72
C GLU A 122 2.81 -9.62 22.27
N LYS A 123 2.81 -10.55 21.31
CA LYS A 123 2.91 -10.24 19.88
C LYS A 123 1.67 -9.53 19.35
N ASP A 124 0.48 -9.88 19.83
CA ASP A 124 -0.76 -9.20 19.45
C ASP A 124 -0.74 -7.74 19.90
N VAL A 125 -0.24 -7.46 21.10
CA VAL A 125 -0.06 -6.08 21.60
C VAL A 125 0.95 -5.30 20.74
N GLU A 126 2.12 -5.89 20.44
CA GLU A 126 3.11 -5.25 19.55
C GLU A 126 2.54 -4.93 18.15
N LEU A 127 1.67 -5.80 17.62
CA LEU A 127 1.02 -5.59 16.33
C LEU A 127 -0.04 -4.47 16.40
N GLU A 128 -0.76 -4.35 17.50
CA GLU A 128 -1.71 -3.24 17.72
C GLU A 128 -0.97 -1.90 17.82
N ASP A 129 0.14 -1.83 18.56
CA ASP A 129 0.96 -0.62 18.67
C ASP A 129 1.51 -0.19 17.31
N ALA A 130 2.09 -1.11 16.54
CA ALA A 130 2.60 -0.82 15.19
C ALA A 130 1.48 -0.37 14.23
N ARG A 131 0.26 -0.88 14.40
CA ARG A 131 -0.90 -0.46 13.61
C ARG A 131 -1.35 0.95 13.99
N MET A 132 -1.30 1.31 15.27
CA MET A 132 -1.60 2.66 15.74
C MET A 132 -0.58 3.68 15.22
N GLU A 133 0.72 3.38 15.28
CA GLU A 133 1.77 4.23 14.69
C GLU A 133 1.55 4.45 13.18
N TRP A 134 1.13 3.40 12.47
CA TRP A 134 0.82 3.52 11.03
C TRP A 134 -0.36 4.46 10.77
N TYR A 135 -1.42 4.40 11.58
CA TYR A 135 -2.55 5.32 11.46
C TYR A 135 -2.16 6.78 11.76
N GLU A 136 -1.32 7.00 12.77
CA GLU A 136 -0.82 8.35 13.10
C GLU A 136 0.06 8.91 11.97
N MET A 137 0.91 8.08 11.38
CA MET A 137 1.72 8.45 10.22
C MET A 137 0.86 8.81 9.02
N ASP A 138 -0.16 8.01 8.70
CA ASP A 138 -1.09 8.28 7.59
C ASP A 138 -1.85 9.59 7.80
N ALA A 139 -2.33 9.86 9.03
CA ALA A 139 -2.98 11.12 9.37
C ALA A 139 -2.04 12.35 9.19
N CYS A 140 -0.76 12.21 9.57
CA CYS A 140 0.24 13.26 9.36
C CYS A 140 0.51 13.51 7.87
N LEU A 141 0.61 12.45 7.06
CA LEU A 141 0.79 12.55 5.62
C LEU A 141 -0.40 13.23 4.93
N VAL A 142 -1.63 12.87 5.32
CA VAL A 142 -2.84 13.51 4.81
C VAL A 142 -2.85 15.00 5.13
N THR A 143 -2.55 15.37 6.38
CA THR A 143 -2.51 16.79 6.80
C THR A 143 -1.46 17.57 6.01
N ALA A 144 -0.24 17.02 5.88
CA ALA A 144 0.83 17.65 5.10
C ALA A 144 0.47 17.81 3.61
N CYS A 145 -0.26 16.85 3.02
CA CYS A 145 -0.73 16.94 1.65
C CYS A 145 -1.78 18.04 1.49
N VAL A 146 -2.75 18.12 2.41
CA VAL A 146 -3.78 19.17 2.39
C VAL A 146 -3.15 20.56 2.53
N ASP A 147 -2.21 20.74 3.46
CA ASP A 147 -1.52 22.01 3.64
C ASP A 147 -0.76 22.41 2.37
N ARG A 148 -0.01 21.48 1.76
CA ARG A 148 0.73 21.73 0.51
C ARG A 148 -0.20 22.19 -0.61
N ASP A 149 -1.30 21.49 -0.81
CA ASP A 149 -2.25 21.78 -1.90
C ASP A 149 -2.97 23.12 -1.64
N MET A 150 -3.29 23.41 -0.38
CA MET A 150 -3.84 24.70 0.05
C MET A 150 -2.86 25.85 -0.21
N TYR A 151 -1.58 25.69 0.13
CA TYR A 151 -0.54 26.68 -0.17
C TYR A 151 -0.40 26.92 -1.68
N ALA A 152 -0.44 25.87 -2.48
CA ALA A 152 -0.37 25.98 -3.94
C ALA A 152 -1.54 26.79 -4.51
N MET A 153 -2.77 26.56 -3.99
CA MET A 153 -3.95 27.33 -4.37
C MET A 153 -3.83 28.81 -3.99
N TYR A 154 -3.41 29.12 -2.76
CA TYR A 154 -3.24 30.51 -2.32
C TYR A 154 -2.19 31.24 -3.15
N HIS A 155 -1.05 30.61 -3.40
CA HIS A 155 0.00 31.19 -4.21
C HIS A 155 -0.45 31.44 -5.65
N ALA A 156 -1.19 30.51 -6.27
CA ALA A 156 -1.77 30.73 -7.60
C ALA A 156 -2.77 31.89 -7.62
N ALA A 157 -3.64 31.99 -6.61
CA ALA A 157 -4.59 33.09 -6.49
C ALA A 157 -3.90 34.45 -6.33
N GLU A 158 -2.84 34.53 -5.53
CA GLU A 158 -2.01 35.73 -5.39
C GLU A 158 -1.34 36.14 -6.70
N GLN A 159 -0.77 35.19 -7.44
CA GLN A 159 -0.17 35.48 -8.76
C GLN A 159 -1.20 36.02 -9.75
N HIS A 160 -2.40 35.44 -9.80
CA HIS A 160 -3.48 35.93 -10.64
C HIS A 160 -3.91 37.35 -10.26
N ARG A 161 -4.03 37.63 -8.95
CA ARG A 161 -4.39 38.97 -8.45
C ARG A 161 -3.29 39.99 -8.74
N ALA A 162 -2.03 39.65 -8.52
CA ALA A 162 -0.88 40.50 -8.83
C ALA A 162 -0.83 40.83 -10.33
N ALA A 163 -1.05 39.84 -11.21
CA ALA A 163 -1.10 40.07 -12.65
C ALA A 163 -2.27 40.98 -13.07
N ALA A 164 -3.45 40.82 -12.44
CA ALA A 164 -4.60 41.69 -12.69
C ALA A 164 -4.31 43.15 -12.29
N LEU A 165 -3.79 43.36 -11.08
CA LEU A 165 -3.38 44.69 -10.59
C LEU A 165 -2.25 45.30 -11.43
N GLY A 166 -1.34 44.48 -11.95
CA GLY A 166 -0.29 44.93 -12.87
C GLY A 166 -0.87 45.47 -14.18
N ARG A 167 -1.85 44.78 -14.76
CA ARG A 167 -2.56 45.24 -15.97
C ARG A 167 -3.35 46.53 -15.72
N GLU A 168 -4.06 46.61 -14.61
CA GLU A 168 -4.84 47.79 -14.22
C GLU A 168 -3.94 49.02 -14.01
N ASN A 169 -2.84 48.86 -13.27
CA ASN A 169 -1.85 49.94 -13.09
C ASN A 169 -1.25 50.41 -14.42
N ALA A 170 -0.96 49.49 -15.35
CA ALA A 170 -0.44 49.84 -16.67
C ALA A 170 -1.49 50.65 -17.48
N ALA A 171 -2.76 50.26 -17.42
CA ALA A 171 -3.86 50.97 -18.07
C ALA A 171 -4.05 52.39 -17.48
N LEU A 172 -4.05 52.51 -16.16
CA LEU A 172 -4.15 53.80 -15.47
C LEU A 172 -2.98 54.73 -15.80
N ARG A 173 -1.74 54.21 -15.82
CA ARG A 173 -0.57 54.99 -16.23
C ARG A 173 -0.69 55.52 -17.66
N LYS A 174 -1.25 54.72 -18.57
CA LYS A 174 -1.50 55.15 -19.96
C LYS A 174 -2.56 56.25 -20.03
N ASP A 175 -3.64 56.13 -19.26
CA ASP A 175 -4.70 57.16 -19.21
C ASP A 175 -4.18 58.47 -18.61
N VAL A 176 -3.40 58.40 -17.53
CA VAL A 176 -2.75 59.57 -16.93
C VAL A 176 -1.83 60.26 -17.94
N ALA A 177 -0.96 59.50 -18.62
CA ALA A 177 -0.07 60.06 -19.64
C ALA A 177 -0.82 60.71 -20.82
N ALA A 178 -1.96 60.13 -21.23
CA ALA A 178 -2.80 60.72 -22.27
C ALA A 178 -3.44 62.04 -21.81
N LYS A 179 -3.92 62.10 -20.56
CA LYS A 179 -4.48 63.31 -19.96
C LYS A 179 -3.42 64.40 -19.77
N ASP A 180 -2.22 64.04 -19.31
CA ASP A 180 -1.10 64.98 -19.18
C ASP A 180 -0.74 65.59 -20.52
N LYS A 181 -0.70 64.78 -21.59
CA LYS A 181 -0.47 65.27 -22.95
C LYS A 181 -1.57 66.28 -23.37
N ALA A 182 -2.83 65.96 -23.13
CA ALA A 182 -3.94 66.85 -23.44
C ALA A 182 -3.87 68.17 -22.65
N ILE A 183 -3.46 68.12 -21.38
CA ILE A 183 -3.26 69.32 -20.56
C ILE A 183 -2.17 70.23 -21.16
N VAL A 184 -1.06 69.64 -21.62
CA VAL A 184 0.03 70.39 -22.27
C VAL A 184 -0.45 71.06 -23.57
N GLU A 185 -1.21 70.34 -24.40
CA GLU A 185 -1.79 70.87 -25.64
C GLU A 185 -2.75 72.04 -25.34
N LEU A 186 -3.68 71.86 -24.39
CA LEU A 186 -4.61 72.92 -23.99
C LEU A 186 -3.92 74.14 -23.37
N ALA A 187 -2.82 73.94 -22.63
CA ALA A 187 -2.02 75.04 -22.10
C ALA A 187 -1.36 75.85 -23.23
N ALA A 188 -0.82 75.17 -24.25
CA ALA A 188 -0.24 75.83 -25.41
C ALA A 188 -1.30 76.63 -26.20
N ASP A 189 -2.49 76.07 -26.39
CA ASP A 189 -3.62 76.75 -27.04
C ASP A 189 -4.06 77.99 -26.27
N ARG A 190 -4.23 77.87 -24.95
CA ARG A 190 -4.54 79.00 -24.05
C ARG A 190 -3.52 80.11 -24.21
N ASP A 191 -2.23 79.78 -24.18
CA ASP A 191 -1.15 80.77 -24.28
C ASP A 191 -1.09 81.41 -25.68
N SER A 192 -1.49 80.68 -26.73
CA SER A 192 -1.66 81.26 -28.06
C SER A 192 -2.85 82.23 -28.12
N ILE A 193 -3.99 81.88 -27.52
CA ILE A 193 -5.18 82.73 -27.48
C ILE A 193 -4.89 84.01 -26.68
N MET A 194 -4.22 83.88 -25.53
CA MET A 194 -3.83 85.03 -24.71
C MET A 194 -2.94 86.01 -25.50
N ARG A 195 -1.96 85.49 -26.27
CA ARG A 195 -1.13 86.35 -27.13
C ARG A 195 -1.94 87.08 -28.21
N LYS A 196 -2.90 86.40 -28.85
CA LYS A 196 -3.80 87.03 -29.83
C LYS A 196 -4.70 88.09 -29.19
N ASN A 197 -5.23 87.84 -28.00
CA ASN A 197 -6.05 88.81 -27.29
C ASN A 197 -5.25 90.08 -26.98
N VAL A 198 -4.01 89.95 -26.52
CA VAL A 198 -3.13 91.11 -26.29
C VAL A 198 -2.91 91.91 -27.60
N GLN A 199 -2.63 91.23 -28.71
CA GLN A 199 -2.48 91.90 -30.02
C GLN A 199 -3.76 92.65 -30.44
N LEU A 200 -4.92 92.02 -30.31
CA LEU A 200 -6.21 92.64 -30.64
C LEU A 200 -6.52 93.84 -29.74
N GLU A 201 -6.18 93.76 -28.45
CA GLU A 201 -6.31 94.90 -27.53
C GLU A 201 -5.41 96.08 -27.94
N GLU A 202 -4.17 95.81 -28.36
CA GLU A 202 -3.26 96.83 -28.89
C GLU A 202 -3.80 97.47 -30.16
N GLU A 203 -4.26 96.68 -31.14
CA GLU A 203 -4.88 97.17 -32.37
C GLU A 203 -6.11 98.04 -32.08
N LEU A 204 -6.98 97.59 -31.17
CA LEU A 204 -8.18 98.32 -30.79
C LEU A 204 -7.84 99.66 -30.13
N MET A 205 -6.78 99.71 -29.31
CA MET A 205 -6.27 100.96 -28.74
C MET A 205 -5.69 101.90 -29.80
N GLN A 206 -5.01 101.37 -30.81
CA GLN A 206 -4.52 102.18 -31.94
C GLN A 206 -5.69 102.77 -32.74
N TYR A 207 -6.70 101.96 -33.08
CA TYR A 207 -7.89 102.43 -33.79
C TYR A 207 -8.65 103.51 -33.00
N LYS A 208 -8.80 103.34 -31.67
CA LYS A 208 -9.40 104.38 -30.81
C LYS A 208 -8.63 105.70 -30.88
N ARG A 209 -7.30 105.66 -30.78
CA ARG A 209 -6.46 106.87 -30.90
C ARG A 209 -6.61 107.55 -32.25
N LEU A 210 -6.63 106.78 -33.34
CA LEU A 210 -6.82 107.33 -34.69
C LEU A 210 -8.20 107.98 -34.85
N ALA A 211 -9.25 107.36 -34.30
CA ALA A 211 -10.60 107.91 -34.31
C ALA A 211 -10.69 109.23 -33.51
N GLU A 212 -10.05 109.31 -32.34
CA GLU A 212 -9.97 110.54 -31.55
C GLU A 212 -9.25 111.68 -32.30
N VAL A 213 -8.19 111.37 -33.06
CA VAL A 213 -7.50 112.35 -33.89
C VAL A 213 -8.39 112.84 -35.03
N ALA A 214 -9.09 111.92 -35.72
CA ALA A 214 -10.01 112.27 -36.81
C ALA A 214 -11.15 113.18 -36.33
N GLN A 215 -11.74 112.89 -35.16
CA GLN A 215 -12.78 113.73 -34.56
C GLN A 215 -12.31 115.14 -34.17
N ARG A 216 -11.01 115.33 -33.92
CA ARG A 216 -10.45 116.66 -33.61
C ARG A 216 -10.09 117.47 -34.86
N SER A 217 -10.04 116.82 -36.02
CA SER A 217 -9.72 117.46 -37.30
C SER A 217 -10.95 117.91 -38.11
N GLU A 218 -12.15 117.56 -37.66
CA GLU A 218 -13.44 118.09 -38.13
C GLU A 218 -13.88 119.30 -37.28
#